data_AF-T0Z1B3-F1
#
_entry.id   AF-T0Z1B3-F1
#
_cell.length_a   1.000
_cell.length_b   1.000
_cell.length_c   1.000
_cell.angle_alpha   90.00
_cell.angle_beta   90.00
_cell.angle_gamma   90.00
#
_symmetry.space_group_name_H-M   'P 1'
#
loop_
_entity.id
_entity.type
_entity.pdbx_description
1 polymer ?
#
loop_
_entity_poly.entity_id
_entity_poly.type
_entity_poly.pdbx_seq_one_letter_code
_entity_poly.pdbx_strand_id
1 'polypeptide(L)'
;TRSDQAPVNTTDSGGGALTLRWLLGEDWTLKSISAYRSSNSNMNIDVDTLPVSIADNNLVYHSHQFSQELQALYDNGSDLHGVVGVYAFDGYAEGINKYALLALPPYQQLGYS
;
A
#
# COMPACT_ATOMS: atom_id res chain seq x y z
N THR A 1 25.12 -15.29 -0.83
CA THR A 1 25.78 -14.52 0.26
C THR A 1 24.80 -14.47 1.44
N ARG A 2 25.29 -14.34 2.67
CA ARG A 2 24.45 -14.26 3.88
C ARG A 2 24.56 -12.83 4.39
N SER A 3 23.44 -12.11 4.45
CA SER A 3 23.42 -10.80 5.09
C SER A 3 23.83 -10.94 6.56
N ASP A 4 24.64 -10.01 7.07
CA ASP A 4 25.01 -9.95 8.49
C ASP A 4 23.89 -9.35 9.35
N GLN A 5 22.78 -8.96 8.72
CA GLN A 5 21.56 -8.49 9.37
C GLN A 5 20.68 -9.64 9.84
N ALA A 6 19.92 -9.42 10.92
CA ALA A 6 18.84 -10.32 11.29
C ALA A 6 17.82 -10.43 10.13
N PRO A 7 17.22 -11.60 9.88
CA PRO A 7 16.24 -11.79 8.80
C PRO A 7 14.89 -11.17 9.20
N VAL A 8 14.83 -9.85 9.24
CA VAL A 8 13.60 -9.08 9.48
C VAL A 8 12.92 -8.88 8.15
N ASN A 9 11.73 -9.44 8.00
CA ASN A 9 10.84 -9.22 6.87
C ASN A 9 9.40 -9.41 7.35
N THR A 10 8.89 -8.40 8.03
CA THR A 10 7.54 -8.41 8.58
C THR A 10 6.68 -7.42 7.80
N THR A 11 5.46 -7.83 7.47
CA THR A 11 4.45 -6.96 6.88
C THR A 11 3.15 -7.19 7.62
N ASP A 12 2.63 -6.11 8.19
CA ASP A 12 1.27 -6.04 8.71
C ASP A 12 0.45 -5.21 7.73
N SER A 13 -0.74 -5.71 7.38
CA SER A 13 -1.65 -4.96 6.52
C SER A 13 -3.08 -5.29 6.88
N GLY A 14 -3.93 -4.27 6.81
CA GLY A 14 -5.34 -4.38 7.13
C GLY A 14 -6.15 -3.38 6.34
N GLY A 15 -7.45 -3.62 6.26
CA GLY A 15 -8.36 -2.77 5.53
C GLY A 15 -9.78 -3.28 5.59
N GLY A 16 -10.67 -2.49 5.03
CA GLY A 16 -12.09 -2.80 4.95
C GLY A 16 -12.76 -1.98 3.87
N ALA A 17 -13.93 -2.44 3.45
CA ALA A 17 -14.77 -1.72 2.52
C ALA A 17 -16.22 -1.79 2.98
N LEU A 18 -16.96 -0.74 2.67
CA LEU A 18 -18.39 -0.63 2.86
C LEU A 18 -19.02 -0.35 1.50
N THR A 19 -20.04 -1.12 1.15
CA THR A 19 -20.85 -0.87 -0.04
C THR A 19 -22.29 -0.63 0.37
N LEU A 20 -22.79 0.56 0.04
CA LEU A 20 -24.19 0.91 0.18
C LEU A 20 -24.84 0.83 -1.19
N ARG A 21 -26.03 0.23 -1.24
CA ARG A 21 -26.81 0.08 -2.46
C ARG A 21 -28.22 0.56 -2.23
N TRP A 22 -28.68 1.45 -3.10
CA TRP A 22 -30.03 2.00 -3.10
C TRP A 22 -30.73 1.67 -4.41
N LEU A 23 -31.89 1.04 -4.30
CA LEU A 23 -32.75 0.71 -5.43
C LEU A 23 -33.70 1.89 -5.65
N LEU A 24 -33.63 2.53 -6.81
CA LEU A 24 -34.47 3.65 -7.19
C LEU A 24 -35.46 3.19 -8.27
N GLY A 25 -36.58 2.63 -7.82
CA GLY A 25 -37.56 2.01 -8.71
C GLY A 25 -37.07 0.67 -9.26
N GLU A 26 -37.54 0.32 -10.45
CA GLU A 26 -37.24 -0.96 -11.10
C GLU A 26 -35.92 -0.91 -11.90
N ASP A 27 -35.62 0.24 -12.51
CA ASP A 27 -34.54 0.31 -13.51
C ASP A 27 -33.21 0.90 -13.00
N TRP A 28 -33.25 1.70 -11.92
CA TRP A 28 -32.07 2.43 -11.45
C TRP A 28 -31.56 1.90 -10.11
N THR A 29 -30.25 1.73 -10.00
CA THR A 29 -29.57 1.43 -8.74
C THR A 29 -28.41 2.39 -8.54
N LEU A 30 -28.33 3.02 -7.37
CA LEU A 30 -27.15 3.77 -6.95
C LEU A 30 -26.29 2.91 -6.02
N LYS A 31 -24.98 2.91 -6.24
CA LYS A 31 -24.00 2.28 -5.35
C LYS A 31 -23.00 3.31 -4.86
N SER A 32 -22.73 3.30 -3.57
CA SER A 32 -21.62 4.03 -2.96
C SER A 32 -20.67 3.01 -2.34
N ILE A 33 -19.41 3.05 -2.75
CA ILE A 33 -18.37 2.11 -2.31
C ILE A 33 -17.27 2.92 -1.63
N SER A 34 -17.10 2.73 -0.34
CA SER A 34 -16.01 3.31 0.45
C SER A 34 -15.02 2.20 0.79
N ALA A 35 -13.73 2.44 0.59
CA ALA A 35 -12.70 1.47 0.95
C ALA A 35 -11.51 2.14 1.64
N TYR A 36 -10.91 1.40 2.55
CA TYR A 36 -9.77 1.82 3.34
C TYR A 36 -8.74 0.69 3.41
N ARG A 37 -7.45 1.04 3.30
CA ARG A 37 -6.34 0.11 3.53
C ARG A 37 -5.16 0.82 4.18
N SER A 38 -4.46 0.12 5.06
CA SER A 38 -3.16 0.54 5.56
C SER A 38 -2.22 -0.65 5.66
N SER A 39 -0.92 -0.40 5.50
CA SER A 39 0.10 -1.43 5.59
C SER A 39 1.41 -0.87 6.11
N ASN A 40 2.05 -1.65 6.96
CA ASN A 40 3.35 -1.36 7.57
C ASN A 40 4.29 -2.54 7.28
N SER A 41 5.41 -2.26 6.64
CA SER A 41 6.42 -3.27 6.31
C SER A 41 7.75 -2.86 6.92
N ASN A 42 8.46 -3.82 7.50
CA ASN A 42 9.81 -3.65 8.02
C ASN A 42 10.68 -4.77 7.48
N MET A 43 11.70 -4.39 6.72
CA MET A 43 12.59 -5.34 6.07
C MET A 43 14.06 -4.92 6.16
N ASN A 44 14.93 -5.88 6.44
CA ASN A 44 16.37 -5.73 6.24
C ASN A 44 16.71 -6.20 4.82
N ILE A 45 17.41 -5.36 4.06
CA ILE A 45 17.81 -5.62 2.68
C ILE A 45 19.32 -5.49 2.56
N ASP A 46 19.95 -6.54 2.06
CA ASP A 46 21.30 -6.51 1.49
C ASP A 46 21.18 -6.03 0.04
N VAL A 47 21.65 -4.81 -0.26
CA VAL A 47 21.52 -4.20 -1.60
C VAL A 47 22.77 -4.35 -2.46
N ASP A 48 23.90 -4.80 -1.89
CA ASP A 48 25.16 -4.92 -2.62
C ASP A 48 25.47 -6.36 -3.05
N THR A 49 24.85 -7.36 -2.40
CA THR A 49 25.02 -8.81 -2.66
C THR A 49 26.46 -9.32 -2.55
N LEU A 50 27.40 -8.49 -2.08
CA LEU A 50 28.80 -8.81 -1.98
C LEU A 50 29.04 -9.74 -0.77
N PRO A 51 30.15 -10.51 -0.75
CA PRO A 51 30.52 -11.29 0.43
C PRO A 51 30.86 -10.43 1.66
N VAL A 52 31.07 -9.13 1.46
CA VAL A 52 31.37 -8.13 2.48
C VAL A 52 30.16 -7.20 2.54
N SER A 53 29.50 -7.08 3.70
CA SER A 53 28.41 -6.13 3.91
C SER A 53 28.91 -4.69 3.75
N ILE A 54 28.64 -4.06 2.62
CA ILE A 54 29.05 -2.69 2.27
C ILE A 54 27.85 -1.74 2.24
N ALA A 55 26.63 -2.24 2.09
CA ALA A 55 25.37 -1.51 2.07
C ALA A 55 24.22 -2.45 2.49
N ASP A 56 24.08 -2.65 3.80
CA ASP A 56 22.88 -3.24 4.39
C ASP A 56 21.94 -2.13 4.87
N ASN A 57 20.65 -2.28 4.55
CA ASN A 57 19.62 -1.28 4.83
C ASN A 57 18.47 -1.85 5.64
N ASN A 58 18.00 -1.14 6.66
CA ASN A 58 16.68 -1.39 7.22
C ASN A 58 15.67 -0.42 6.64
N LEU A 59 14.70 -0.96 5.92
CA LEU A 59 13.67 -0.22 5.24
C LEU A 59 12.33 -0.43 5.96
N VAL A 60 11.77 0.66 6.45
CA VAL A 60 10.44 0.68 7.05
C VAL A 60 9.52 1.46 6.13
N TYR A 61 8.46 0.79 5.66
CA TYR A 61 7.44 1.36 4.79
C TYR A 61 6.11 1.45 5.51
N HIS A 62 5.43 2.57 5.33
CA HIS A 62 4.08 2.82 5.80
C HIS A 62 3.24 3.29 4.61
N SER A 63 2.04 2.76 4.48
CA SER A 63 1.10 3.19 3.44
C SER A 63 -0.31 3.28 3.97
N HIS A 64 -1.06 4.21 3.38
CA HIS A 64 -2.44 4.48 3.68
C HIS A 64 -3.19 4.79 2.40
N GLN A 65 -4.42 4.29 2.31
CA GLN A 65 -5.26 4.47 1.16
C GLN A 65 -6.71 4.57 1.61
N PHE A 66 -7.40 5.58 1.11
CA PHE A 66 -8.85 5.72 1.15
C PHE A 66 -9.38 5.94 -0.27
N SER A 67 -10.51 5.32 -0.59
CA SER A 67 -11.19 5.58 -1.86
C SER A 67 -12.70 5.60 -1.70
N GLN A 68 -13.33 6.43 -2.52
CA GLN A 68 -14.78 6.57 -2.59
C GLN A 68 -15.22 6.49 -4.05
N GLU A 69 -16.15 5.59 -4.34
CA GLU A 69 -16.79 5.48 -5.65
C GLU A 69 -18.29 5.72 -5.51
N LEU A 70 -18.87 6.46 -6.45
CA LEU A 70 -20.31 6.59 -6.62
C LEU A 70 -20.69 6.13 -8.03
N GLN A 71 -21.51 5.10 -8.13
CA GLN A 71 -21.99 4.53 -9.38
C GLN A 71 -23.50 4.69 -9.51
N ALA A 72 -23.96 5.02 -10.72
CA ALA A 72 -25.33 4.89 -11.17
C ALA A 72 -25.40 3.74 -12.18
N LEU A 73 -26.26 2.77 -11.88
CA LEU A 73 -26.52 1.59 -12.69
C LEU A 73 -27.93 1.72 -13.26
N TYR A 74 -28.05 1.54 -14.57
CA TYR A 74 -29.31 1.45 -15.29
C TYR A 74 -29.50 0.06 -15.86
N ASP A 75 -30.69 -0.48 -15.73
CA ASP A 75 -31.09 -1.77 -16.27
C ASP A 75 -32.57 -1.70 -16.62
N ASN A 76 -32.94 -1.80 -17.89
CA ASN A 76 -34.36 -1.76 -18.29
C ASN A 76 -35.04 -3.15 -18.27
N GLY A 77 -34.37 -4.17 -17.72
CA GLY A 77 -34.84 -5.55 -17.71
C GLY A 77 -34.80 -6.26 -19.07
N SER A 78 -34.20 -5.67 -20.12
CA SER A 78 -34.14 -6.27 -21.46
C SER A 78 -32.78 -6.11 -22.16
N ASP A 79 -32.58 -5.06 -22.94
CA ASP A 79 -31.52 -4.97 -23.96
C ASP A 79 -30.51 -3.89 -23.58
N LEU A 80 -30.87 -2.99 -22.66
CA LEU A 80 -30.11 -1.82 -22.30
C LEU A 80 -29.71 -1.87 -20.83
N HIS A 81 -28.41 -2.08 -20.61
CA HIS A 81 -27.77 -2.04 -19.30
C HIS A 81 -26.59 -1.08 -19.36
N GLY A 82 -26.40 -0.28 -18.31
CA GLY A 82 -25.35 0.72 -18.27
C GLY A 82 -24.85 0.98 -16.85
N VAL A 83 -23.57 1.33 -16.74
CA VAL A 83 -23.00 1.85 -15.50
C VAL A 83 -22.19 3.11 -15.80
N VAL A 84 -22.37 4.12 -14.97
CA VAL A 84 -21.56 5.33 -14.98
C VAL A 84 -21.23 5.72 -13.56
N GLY A 85 -20.07 6.30 -13.32
CA GLY A 85 -19.68 6.66 -11.98
C GLY A 85 -18.54 7.64 -11.92
N VAL A 86 -18.29 8.11 -10.70
CA VAL A 86 -17.16 8.95 -10.34
C VAL A 86 -16.37 8.28 -9.23
N TYR A 87 -15.05 8.42 -9.30
CA TYR A 87 -14.12 7.79 -8.38
C TYR A 87 -13.18 8.85 -7.80
N ALA A 88 -13.03 8.83 -6.49
CA ALA A 88 -12.09 9.65 -5.74
C ALA A 88 -11.16 8.75 -4.95
N PHE A 89 -9.88 9.12 -4.91
CA PHE A 89 -8.83 8.40 -4.23
C PHE A 89 -7.94 9.37 -3.49
N ASP A 90 -7.61 9.03 -2.25
CA ASP A 90 -6.60 9.68 -1.45
C ASP A 90 -5.71 8.62 -0.83
N GLY A 91 -4.40 8.79 -0.95
CA GLY A 91 -3.47 7.81 -0.43
C GLY A 91 -2.05 8.33 -0.43
N TYR A 92 -1.27 7.83 0.52
CA TYR A 92 0.15 8.11 0.64
C TYR A 92 0.93 6.84 0.94
N ALA A 93 2.19 6.87 0.58
CA ALA A 93 3.16 5.87 0.95
C ALA A 93 4.45 6.59 1.33
N GLU A 94 5.02 6.21 2.45
CA GLU A 94 6.26 6.75 2.97
C GLU A 94 7.19 5.60 3.34
N GLY A 95 8.49 5.84 3.16
CA GLY A 95 9.52 4.86 3.46
C GLY A 95 10.70 5.57 4.10
N ILE A 96 11.20 5.01 5.19
CA ILE A 96 12.40 5.50 5.87
C ILE A 96 13.43 4.38 5.87
N ASN A 97 14.64 4.74 5.46
CA ASN A 97 15.82 3.94 5.68
C ASN A 97 16.38 4.27 7.08
N LYS A 98 16.27 3.33 8.02
CA LYS A 98 16.67 3.59 9.41
C LYS A 98 18.17 3.57 9.62
N TYR A 99 18.91 2.83 8.81
CA TYR A 99 20.35 2.82 8.83
C TYR A 99 20.89 2.22 7.52
N ALA A 100 22.00 2.78 7.06
CA ALA A 100 22.84 2.21 6.02
C ALA A 100 24.19 1.85 6.66
N LEU A 101 24.57 0.58 6.60
CA LEU A 101 25.92 0.16 6.99
C LEU A 101 26.85 0.36 5.79
N LEU A 102 27.76 1.33 5.88
CA LEU A 102 28.79 1.58 4.87
C LEU A 102 30.14 1.07 5.38
N ALA A 103 30.61 -0.08 4.87
CA ALA A 103 31.85 -0.72 5.33
C ALA A 103 33.11 -0.20 4.62
N LEU A 104 33.21 1.11 4.38
CA LEU A 104 34.49 1.74 4.03
C LEU A 104 35.17 2.22 5.32
N PRO A 105 36.43 1.85 5.58
CA PRO A 105 37.16 2.37 6.74
C PRO A 105 37.23 3.92 6.68
N PRO A 106 36.92 4.64 7.77
CA PRO A 106 36.46 4.16 9.08
C PRO A 106 34.95 3.84 9.12
N TYR A 107 34.59 2.72 9.75
CA TYR A 107 33.19 2.29 9.91
C TYR A 107 32.35 3.36 10.62
N GLN A 108 31.38 3.94 9.91
CA GLN A 108 30.42 4.88 10.49
C GLN A 108 29.01 4.35 10.31
N GLN A 109 28.30 4.17 11.42
CA GLN A 109 26.85 4.00 11.41
C GLN A 109 26.23 5.39 11.20
N LEU A 110 25.72 5.65 10.00
CA LEU A 110 24.96 6.87 9.72
C LEU A 110 23.53 6.67 10.24
N GLY A 111 23.31 7.02 11.50
CA GLY A 111 21.96 7.15 12.05
C GLY A 111 21.34 8.48 11.60
N TYR A 112 20.16 8.42 10.99
CA TYR A 112 19.34 9.61 10.78
C TYR A 112 18.53 9.88 12.06
N SER A 113 18.62 11.12 12.57
CA SER A 113 17.78 11.66 13.66
C SER A 113 16.36 11.93 13.20
#